data_AF-X0Z1A7-F1
#
_entry.id   AF-X0Z1A7-F1
#
_cell.length_a   1.000
_cell.length_b   1.000
_cell.length_c   1.000
_cell.angle_alpha   90.00
_cell.angle_beta   90.00
_cell.angle_gamma   90.00
#
_symmetry.space_group_name_H-M   'P 1'
#
loop_
_entity.id
_entity.type
_entity.pdbx_description
1 polymer ?
#
loop_
_entity_poly.entity_id
_entity_poly.type
_entity_poly.pdbx_seq_one_letter_code
_entity_poly.pdbx_strand_id
1 'polypeptide(L)'
;MIKTFISKVQVKLFFSVFKLFSCFEIDLIKNGIIARGLINDESIRNACKVALSFGGSTNMILHMCALSHEIGEKLTHNDFETLNRSVPLLAKFKPASNYNITDFHK
;
A
#
# COMPACT_ATOMS: atom_id res chain seq x y z
N MET A 1 -25.03 13.46 1.70
CA MET A 1 -25.65 12.37 0.92
C MET A 1 -24.59 11.31 0.62
N ILE A 2 -24.12 10.59 1.64
CA ILE A 2 -23.14 9.50 1.50
C ILE A 2 -23.96 8.23 1.25
N LYS A 3 -24.20 7.89 -0.03
CA LYS A 3 -24.79 6.59 -0.36
C LYS A 3 -23.69 5.55 -0.24
N THR A 4 -23.80 4.72 0.78
CA THR A 4 -22.97 3.56 1.10
C THR A 4 -22.81 2.67 -0.13
N PHE A 5 -21.63 2.70 -0.74
CA PHE A 5 -21.30 2.03 -2.00
C PHE A 5 -20.50 0.73 -1.72
N ILE A 6 -21.03 -0.13 -0.85
CA ILE A 6 -20.42 -1.43 -0.57
C ILE A 6 -21.44 -2.51 -0.90
N SER A 7 -21.16 -3.31 -1.92
CA SER A 7 -22.05 -4.42 -2.31
C SER A 7 -21.99 -5.54 -1.27
N LYS A 8 -23.06 -6.34 -1.15
CA LYS A 8 -23.07 -7.54 -0.28
C LYS A 8 -21.90 -8.50 -0.58
N VAL A 9 -21.43 -8.52 -1.83
CA VAL A 9 -20.26 -9.31 -2.26
C VAL A 9 -18.96 -8.75 -1.67
N GLN A 10 -18.76 -7.43 -1.72
CA GLN A 10 -17.58 -6.80 -1.12
C GLN A 10 -17.53 -6.99 0.40
N VAL A 11 -18.67 -6.92 1.08
CA VAL A 11 -18.74 -7.21 2.53
C VAL A 11 -18.36 -8.67 2.81
N LYS A 12 -18.88 -9.62 2.02
CA LYS A 12 -18.56 -11.04 2.19
C LYS A 12 -17.09 -11.35 1.91
N LEU A 13 -16.52 -10.75 0.87
CA LEU A 13 -15.10 -10.87 0.56
C LEU A 13 -14.24 -10.28 1.68
N PHE A 14 -14.60 -9.11 2.20
CA PHE A 14 -13.91 -8.48 3.32
C PHE A 14 -13.85 -9.40 4.55
N PHE A 15 -14.99 -9.99 4.96
CA PHE A 15 -15.00 -10.94 6.07
C PHE A 15 -14.21 -12.23 5.78
N SER A 16 -14.21 -12.70 4.53
CA SER A 16 -13.41 -13.86 4.13
C SER A 16 -11.91 -13.57 4.24
N VAL A 17 -11.47 -12.41 3.76
CA VAL A 17 -10.08 -11.96 3.87
C VAL A 17 -9.69 -11.78 5.34
N PHE A 18 -10.56 -11.13 6.14
CA PHE A 18 -10.32 -10.96 7.57
C PHE A 18 -10.12 -12.28 8.31
N LYS A 19 -10.93 -13.31 7.99
CA LYS A 19 -10.77 -14.64 8.60
C LYS A 19 -9.43 -15.30 8.21
N LEU A 20 -8.98 -15.12 6.97
CA LEU A 20 -7.68 -15.61 6.51
C LEU A 20 -6.52 -14.90 7.21
N PHE A 21 -6.65 -13.59 7.47
CA PHE A 21 -5.65 -12.82 8.22
C PHE A 21 -5.40 -13.42 9.59
N SER A 22 -6.45 -13.79 10.35
CA SER A 22 -6.26 -14.39 11.68
C SER A 22 -5.48 -15.71 11.65
N CYS A 23 -5.69 -16.56 10.65
CA CYS A 23 -4.90 -17.80 10.50
C CYS A 23 -3.44 -17.47 10.12
N PHE A 24 -3.25 -16.53 9.20
CA PHE A 24 -1.92 -16.12 8.75
C PHE A 24 -1.09 -15.49 9.88
N GLU A 25 -1.70 -14.67 10.74
CA GLU A 25 -1.05 -14.11 11.93
C GLU A 25 -0.50 -15.19 12.86
N ILE A 26 -1.29 -16.25 13.11
CA ILE A 26 -0.85 -17.39 13.92
C ILE A 26 0.35 -18.08 13.27
N ASP A 27 0.35 -18.24 11.94
CA ASP A 27 1.45 -18.87 11.22
C ASP A 27 2.72 -18.00 11.25
N LEU A 28 2.60 -16.67 11.13
CA LEU A 28 3.74 -15.75 11.30
C LEU A 28 4.37 -15.90 12.69
N ILE A 29 3.53 -15.96 13.74
CA ILE A 29 3.98 -16.13 15.13
C ILE A 29 4.71 -17.48 15.29
N LYS A 30 4.13 -18.58 14.78
CA LYS A 30 4.74 -19.91 14.86
C LYS A 30 6.10 -20.00 14.16
N ASN A 31 6.26 -19.27 13.05
CA ASN A 31 7.50 -19.23 12.28
C ASN A 31 8.48 -18.14 12.77
N GLY A 32 8.15 -17.39 13.82
CA GLY A 32 8.99 -16.31 14.33
C GLY A 32 9.19 -15.14 13.35
N ILE A 33 8.27 -14.97 12.40
CA ILE A 33 8.33 -13.87 11.42
C ILE A 33 7.78 -12.62 12.07
N ILE A 34 8.64 -11.62 12.25
CA ILE A 34 8.29 -10.33 12.84
C ILE A 34 8.20 -9.22 11.79
N ALA A 35 7.47 -8.14 12.10
CA ALA A 35 7.31 -7.00 11.20
C ALA A 35 8.66 -6.44 10.70
N ARG A 36 9.67 -6.33 11.57
CA ARG A 36 11.02 -5.87 11.21
C ARG A 36 11.78 -6.84 10.29
N GLY A 37 11.34 -8.10 10.19
CA GLY A 37 11.86 -9.06 9.20
C GLY A 37 11.23 -8.89 7.81
N LEU A 38 10.08 -8.23 7.72
CA LEU A 38 9.36 -7.98 6.46
C LEU A 38 9.52 -6.53 5.97
N ILE A 39 9.54 -5.57 6.89
CA ILE A 39 9.66 -4.14 6.62
C ILE A 39 11.14 -3.76 6.68
N ASN A 40 11.76 -3.69 5.50
CA ASN A 40 13.13 -3.26 5.24
C ASN A 40 13.17 -2.20 4.12
N ASP A 41 14.34 -1.61 3.83
CA ASP A 41 14.50 -0.59 2.78
C ASP A 41 13.96 -1.04 1.42
N GLU A 42 14.20 -2.29 1.02
CA GLU A 42 13.70 -2.83 -0.25
C GLU A 42 12.17 -2.86 -0.31
N SER A 43 11.52 -3.38 0.74
CA SER A 43 10.06 -3.45 0.84
C SER A 43 9.42 -2.05 0.82
N ILE A 44 10.05 -1.06 1.47
CA ILE A 44 9.60 0.33 1.48
C ILE A 44 9.75 0.93 0.08
N ARG A 45 10.88 0.73 -0.60
CA ARG A 45 11.08 1.22 -1.97
C ARG A 45 10.11 0.56 -2.94
N ASN A 46 9.81 -0.73 -2.77
CA ASN A 46 8.80 -1.43 -3.55
C ASN A 46 7.41 -0.82 -3.32
N ALA A 47 7.04 -0.53 -2.07
CA ALA A 47 5.79 0.17 -1.75
C ALA A 47 5.72 1.57 -2.40
N CYS A 48 6.83 2.33 -2.38
CA CYS A 48 6.92 3.63 -3.04
C CYS A 48 6.70 3.52 -4.56
N LYS A 49 7.35 2.55 -5.22
CA LYS A 49 7.19 2.32 -6.67
C LYS A 49 5.74 1.97 -7.02
N VAL A 50 5.09 1.12 -6.23
CA VAL A 50 3.68 0.78 -6.43
C VAL A 50 2.80 2.02 -6.31
N ALA A 51 2.96 2.81 -5.24
CA ALA A 51 2.14 4.00 -5.09
C ALA A 51 2.40 5.06 -6.16
N LEU A 52 3.64 5.23 -6.63
CA LEU A 52 3.95 6.10 -7.78
C LEU A 52 3.27 5.61 -9.07
N SER A 53 3.23 4.30 -9.32
CA SER A 53 2.60 3.74 -10.52
C SER A 53 1.07 3.90 -10.55
N PHE A 54 0.44 4.15 -9.41
CA PHE A 54 -1.00 4.44 -9.27
C PHE A 54 -1.34 5.94 -9.15
N GLY A 55 -0.33 6.83 -9.16
CA GLY A 55 -0.55 8.25 -8.87
C GLY A 55 -1.02 8.49 -7.44
N GLY A 56 -0.39 7.81 -6.49
CA GLY A 56 -0.73 7.84 -5.06
C GLY A 56 -0.67 9.25 -4.45
N SER A 57 -1.27 9.38 -3.26
CA SER A 57 -1.30 10.64 -2.52
C SER A 57 0.11 11.15 -2.21
N THR A 58 0.32 12.47 -2.29
CA THR A 58 1.58 13.11 -1.87
C THR A 58 1.91 12.82 -0.40
N ASN A 59 0.91 12.53 0.44
CA ASN A 59 1.10 12.09 1.83
C ASN A 59 1.89 10.78 1.96
N MET A 60 1.94 9.97 0.91
CA MET A 60 2.76 8.75 0.89
C MET A 60 4.23 9.08 1.21
N ILE A 61 4.76 10.19 0.69
CA ILE A 61 6.14 10.60 0.93
C ILE A 61 6.41 10.76 2.44
N LEU A 62 5.49 11.43 3.15
CA LEU A 62 5.59 11.65 4.59
C LEU A 62 5.58 10.32 5.35
N HIS A 63 4.60 9.46 5.05
CA HIS A 63 4.45 8.18 5.75
C HIS A 63 5.61 7.22 5.48
N MET A 64 6.13 7.18 4.26
CA MET A 64 7.26 6.29 3.90
C MET A 64 8.58 6.78 4.49
N CYS A 65 8.82 8.09 4.54
CA CYS A 65 10.00 8.63 5.24
C CYS A 65 9.91 8.35 6.75
N ALA A 66 8.73 8.52 7.36
CA ALA A 66 8.53 8.21 8.79
C ALA A 66 8.73 6.71 9.08
N LEU A 67 8.20 5.82 8.24
CA LEU A 67 8.37 4.38 8.40
C LEU A 67 9.83 3.95 8.20
N SER A 68 10.51 4.52 7.21
CA SER A 68 11.93 4.28 6.97
C SER A 68 12.76 4.71 8.18
N HIS A 69 12.48 5.87 8.75
CA HIS A 69 13.13 6.35 9.97
C HIS A 69 12.92 5.39 11.15
N GLU A 70 11.70 4.90 11.36
CA GLU A 70 11.36 3.97 12.46
C GLU A 70 12.12 2.62 12.38
N ILE A 71 12.44 2.17 11.17
CA ILE A 71 13.24 0.95 10.98
C ILE A 71 14.76 1.21 10.93
N GLY A 72 15.20 2.46 11.13
CA GLY A 72 16.61 2.86 11.13
C GLY A 72 17.21 3.12 9.75
N GLU A 73 16.38 3.14 8.71
CA GLU A 73 16.77 3.43 7.32
C GLU A 73 16.68 4.93 7.02
N LYS A 74 17.24 5.34 5.88
CA LYS A 74 17.39 6.77 5.51
C LYS A 74 16.74 7.13 4.18
N LEU A 75 15.49 6.69 3.95
CA LEU A 75 14.71 7.23 2.85
C LEU A 75 14.37 8.70 3.13
N THR A 76 14.68 9.57 2.19
CA THR A 76 14.40 11.01 2.25
C THR A 76 13.45 11.43 1.13
N HIS A 77 12.87 12.63 1.25
CA HIS A 77 12.05 13.17 0.17
C HIS A 77 12.80 13.29 -1.17
N ASN A 78 14.12 13.55 -1.13
CA ASN A 78 14.94 13.68 -2.34
C ASN A 78 15.02 12.37 -3.15
N ASP A 79 14.90 11.21 -2.49
CA ASP A 79 14.92 9.91 -3.16
C ASP A 79 13.68 9.70 -4.04
N PHE A 80 12.57 10.36 -3.73
CA PHE A 80 11.33 10.25 -4.50
C PHE A 80 11.47 10.83 -5.90
N GLU A 81 12.33 11.83 -6.12
CA GLU A 81 12.57 12.36 -7.47
C GLU A 81 13.18 11.29 -8.39
N THR A 82 14.16 10.55 -7.87
CA THR A 82 14.80 9.44 -8.61
C THR A 82 13.81 8.30 -8.85
N LEU A 83 13.04 7.93 -7.83
CA LEU A 83 12.02 6.88 -7.95
C LEU A 83 10.94 7.27 -8.96
N ASN A 84 10.45 8.51 -8.92
CA ASN A 84 9.41 9.02 -9.82
C ASN A 84 9.86 9.01 -11.29
N ARG A 85 11.14 9.27 -11.56
CA ARG A 85 11.71 9.14 -12.91
C ARG A 85 11.80 7.70 -13.40
N SER A 86 11.97 6.74 -12.50
CA SER A 86 12.11 5.31 -12.84
C SER A 86 10.79 4.57 -13.01
N VAL A 87 9.68 5.11 -12.51
CA VAL A 87 8.39 4.41 -12.46
C VAL A 87 7.37 5.11 -13.36
N PRO A 88 6.89 4.46 -14.43
CA PRO A 88 5.81 5.00 -15.23
C PRO A 88 4.49 4.97 -14.46
N LEU A 89 3.64 5.97 -14.70
CA LEU A 89 2.27 6.02 -14.20
C LEU A 89 1.39 5.03 -14.99
N LEU A 90 1.08 3.89 -14.40
CA LEU A 90 0.37 2.79 -15.04
C LEU A 90 -1.15 2.92 -14.92
N ALA A 91 -1.64 3.40 -13.79
CA ALA A 91 -3.05 3.56 -13.54
C ALA A 91 -3.32 4.88 -12.80
N LYS A 92 -4.45 5.51 -13.13
CA LYS A 92 -4.90 6.75 -12.49
C LYS A 92 -6.32 6.53 -11.98
N PHE A 93 -6.57 6.97 -10.76
CA PHE A 93 -7.90 6.94 -10.14
C PHE A 93 -8.35 8.36 -9.81
N LYS A 94 -9.62 8.51 -9.43
CA LYS A 94 -10.12 9.76 -8.84
C LYS A 94 -9.17 10.21 -7.71
N PRO A 95 -8.75 11.49 -7.69
CA PRO A 95 -9.27 12.62 -8.48
C PRO A 95 -8.65 12.81 -9.89
N ALA A 96 -7.59 12.07 -10.26
CA ALA A 96 -6.85 12.27 -11.51
C ALA A 96 -7.49 11.59 -12.74
N SER A 97 -8.52 10.77 -12.56
CA SER A 97 -9.28 10.12 -13.63
C SER A 97 -10.75 9.94 -13.25
N ASN A 98 -11.57 9.42 -14.16
CA ASN A 98 -12.97 9.07 -13.88
C ASN A 98 -13.14 7.68 -13.23
N TYR A 99 -12.07 6.90 -13.11
CA TYR A 99 -12.09 5.53 -12.57
C TYR A 99 -11.83 5.52 -11.05
N ASN A 100 -12.49 4.60 -10.34
CA ASN A 100 -12.25 4.34 -8.92
C ASN A 100 -11.41 3.07 -8.74
N ILE A 101 -10.89 2.85 -7.53
CA ILE A 101 -10.19 1.59 -7.18
C ILE A 101 -11.11 0.36 -7.38
N THR A 102 -12.43 0.51 -7.20
CA THR A 102 -13.38 -0.57 -7.49
C THR A 102 -13.46 -0.93 -8.96
N ASP A 103 -13.12 0.01 -9.86
CA ASP A 103 -13.09 -0.23 -11.31
C ASP A 103 -11.80 -0.94 -11.70
N PHE A 104 -10.70 -0.73 -10.97
CA PHE A 104 -9.45 -1.49 -11.13
C PHE A 104 -9.55 -2.94 -10.66
N HIS A 105 -10.38 -3.21 -9.65
CA HIS A 105 -10.56 -4.57 -9.13
C HIS A 105 -11.38 -5.48 -10.06
N LYS A 106 -12.20 -4.92 -10.94
CA LYS A 106 -13.05 -5.66 -11.89
C LYS A 106 -12.26 -6.07 -13.13
#